data_AF-A0A560HAR4-F1
#
_entry.id   AF-A0A560HAR4-F1
#
_cell.length_a   1.000
_cell.length_b   1.000
_cell.length_c   1.000
_cell.angle_alpha   90.00
_cell.angle_beta   90.00
_cell.angle_gamma   90.00
#
_symmetry.space_group_name_H-M   'P 1'
#
loop_
_entity.id
_entity.type
_entity.pdbx_description
1 polymer ?
#
loop_
_entity_poly.entity_id
_entity_poly.type
_entity_poly.pdbx_seq_one_letter_code
_entity_poly.pdbx_strand_id
1 'polypeptide(L)'
;MLRRLPPTRARFAIALLAPLLATAPSRADVWDYARSAGPIIGQAKACGAAAARTDHASDQVRELLDLTAPNADERRKVGEMFDFLVNTAVTMQNQAPNRDDCPEALVTFADLERRLPLWREMLTPRKP
;
A
#
# COMPACT_ATOMS: atom_id res chain seq x y z
N MET A 1 30.58 -58.07 31.56
CA MET A 1 29.14 -57.79 31.36
C MET A 1 28.91 -56.29 31.56
N LEU A 2 28.87 -55.51 30.47
CA LEU A 2 28.65 -54.05 30.52
C LEU A 2 27.14 -53.75 30.39
N ARG A 3 26.57 -53.07 31.40
CA ARG A 3 25.19 -52.55 31.37
C ARG A 3 25.17 -51.21 30.59
N ARG A 4 24.37 -51.15 29.52
CA ARG A 4 24.07 -49.94 28.74
C ARG A 4 23.03 -49.09 29.47
N LEU A 5 23.34 -47.83 29.76
CA LEU A 5 22.36 -46.79 30.11
C LEU A 5 21.90 -46.08 28.82
N PRO A 6 20.60 -45.78 28.64
CA PRO A 6 20.12 -45.03 27.50
C PRO A 6 20.34 -43.52 27.72
N PRO A 7 20.83 -42.76 26.71
CA PRO A 7 20.90 -41.31 26.82
C PRO A 7 19.52 -40.69 26.58
N THR A 8 18.90 -40.21 27.64
CA THR A 8 17.65 -39.43 27.58
C THR A 8 17.95 -38.04 26.99
N ARG A 9 17.67 -37.96 25.69
CA ARG A 9 17.10 -36.83 24.94
C ARG A 9 17.32 -35.41 25.47
N ALA A 10 18.08 -34.69 24.65
CA ALA A 10 17.72 -33.40 24.07
C ALA A 10 17.48 -32.24 25.04
N ARG A 11 18.59 -31.57 25.35
CA ARG A 11 18.76 -30.11 25.33
C ARG A 11 17.55 -29.39 24.73
N PHE A 12 16.72 -28.78 25.57
CA PHE A 12 15.84 -27.70 25.19
C PHE A 12 16.71 -26.53 24.72
N ALA A 13 17.00 -26.52 23.43
CA ALA A 13 17.56 -25.35 22.78
C ALA A 13 16.55 -24.22 22.92
N ILE A 14 17.00 -23.16 23.58
CA ILE A 14 16.35 -21.86 23.69
C ILE A 14 16.11 -21.34 22.28
N ALA A 15 14.96 -21.65 21.71
CA ALA A 15 14.50 -21.19 20.41
C ALA A 15 13.22 -20.36 20.59
N LEU A 16 13.27 -19.33 21.43
CA LEU A 16 12.13 -18.42 21.67
C LEU A 16 12.55 -16.94 21.75
N LEU A 17 13.68 -16.58 21.14
CA LEU A 17 14.09 -15.18 20.94
C LEU A 17 14.01 -14.79 19.46
N ALA A 18 12.86 -15.05 18.85
CA ALA A 18 12.48 -14.45 17.56
C ALA A 18 11.16 -13.65 17.59
N PRO A 19 10.67 -13.05 18.69
CA PRO A 19 9.63 -12.05 18.55
C PRO A 19 10.30 -10.72 18.19
N LEU A 20 9.74 -10.01 17.21
CA LEU A 20 10.07 -8.63 16.82
C LEU A 20 11.16 -8.45 15.74
N LEU A 21 11.12 -9.24 14.68
CA LEU A 21 11.38 -8.61 13.37
C LEU A 21 10.15 -7.75 13.08
N ALA A 22 10.26 -6.44 13.31
CA ALA A 22 9.32 -5.48 12.73
C ALA A 22 9.30 -5.76 11.22
N THR A 23 8.24 -6.40 10.73
CA THR A 23 8.08 -6.72 9.32
C THR A 23 7.91 -5.42 8.59
N ALA A 24 9.01 -4.87 8.07
CA ALA A 24 8.95 -3.84 7.06
C ALA A 24 8.02 -4.35 5.95
N PRO A 25 7.10 -3.52 5.45
CA PRO A 25 6.16 -3.97 4.46
C PRO A 25 6.89 -4.52 3.24
N SER A 26 6.36 -5.60 2.69
CA SER A 26 6.90 -6.14 1.45
C SER A 26 6.60 -5.18 0.30
N ARG A 27 7.43 -5.19 -0.74
CA ARG A 27 7.15 -4.44 -1.98
C ARG A 27 5.79 -4.80 -2.58
N ALA A 28 5.34 -6.05 -2.37
CA ALA A 28 4.02 -6.51 -2.79
C ALA A 28 2.91 -5.77 -2.04
N ASP A 29 3.04 -5.59 -0.72
CA ASP A 29 2.06 -4.83 0.07
C ASP A 29 1.96 -3.37 -0.39
N VAL A 30 3.10 -2.75 -0.71
CA VAL A 30 3.15 -1.37 -1.23
C VAL A 30 2.52 -1.28 -2.62
N TRP A 31 2.79 -2.26 -3.48
CA TRP A 31 2.20 -2.35 -4.81
C TRP A 31 0.67 -2.53 -4.75
N ASP A 32 0.19 -3.43 -3.89
CA ASP A 32 -1.24 -3.67 -3.66
C ASP A 32 -1.94 -2.44 -3.09
N TYR A 33 -1.27 -1.73 -2.17
CA TYR A 33 -1.76 -0.46 -1.66
C TYR A 33 -1.88 0.58 -2.79
N ALA A 34 -0.80 0.82 -3.53
CA ALA A 34 -0.73 1.84 -4.57
C ALA A 34 -1.78 1.60 -5.68
N ARG A 35 -1.93 0.36 -6.16
CA ARG A 35 -2.93 0.03 -7.20
C ARG A 35 -4.38 0.23 -6.76
N SER A 36 -4.63 0.18 -5.45
CA SER A 36 -5.98 0.35 -4.86
C SER A 36 -6.31 1.81 -4.49
N ALA A 37 -5.35 2.74 -4.59
CA ALA A 37 -5.53 4.11 -4.13
C ALA A 37 -6.37 5.00 -5.06
N GLY A 38 -6.52 4.62 -6.33
CA GLY A 38 -7.22 5.41 -7.36
C GLY A 38 -8.64 5.85 -6.96
N PRO A 39 -9.51 4.92 -6.48
CA PRO A 39 -10.85 5.29 -6.05
C PRO A 39 -10.91 6.30 -4.89
N ILE A 40 -9.98 6.20 -3.93
CA ILE A 40 -9.92 7.12 -2.78
C ILE A 40 -9.65 8.55 -3.27
N ILE A 41 -8.65 8.70 -4.15
CA ILE A 41 -8.28 10.01 -4.72
C ILE A 41 -9.42 10.56 -5.59
N GLY A 42 -10.03 9.72 -6.43
CA GLY A 42 -11.12 10.13 -7.31
C GLY A 42 -12.37 10.57 -6.54
N GLN A 43 -12.75 9.85 -5.49
CA GLN A 43 -13.84 10.25 -4.60
C GLN A 43 -13.54 11.59 -3.92
N ALA A 44 -12.34 11.75 -3.35
CA ALA A 44 -11.93 12.99 -2.70
C ALA A 44 -11.98 14.19 -3.66
N LYS A 45 -11.53 14.01 -4.91
CA LYS A 45 -11.57 15.04 -5.95
C LYS A 45 -13.00 15.47 -6.28
N ALA A 46 -13.93 14.52 -6.43
CA ALA A 46 -15.34 14.84 -6.63
C ALA A 46 -16.02 15.44 -5.39
N CYS A 47 -15.51 15.12 -4.20
CA CYS A 47 -15.94 15.66 -2.90
C CYS A 47 -15.35 17.04 -2.57
N GLY A 48 -14.65 17.68 -3.51
CA GLY A 48 -14.15 19.04 -3.33
C GLY A 48 -12.81 19.15 -2.59
N ALA A 49 -12.05 18.06 -2.46
CA ALA A 49 -10.65 18.16 -2.05
C ALA A 49 -9.88 19.06 -3.03
N ALA A 50 -8.96 19.88 -2.51
CA ALA A 50 -8.18 20.79 -3.34
C ALA A 50 -7.41 20.03 -4.43
N ALA A 51 -7.53 20.46 -5.69
CA ALA A 51 -6.92 19.79 -6.83
C ALA A 51 -5.41 19.53 -6.63
N ALA A 52 -4.68 20.52 -6.11
CA ALA A 52 -3.25 20.40 -5.82
C ALA A 52 -2.92 19.22 -4.87
N ARG A 53 -3.79 18.91 -3.91
CA ARG A 53 -3.61 17.78 -2.99
C ARG A 53 -3.86 16.45 -3.69
N THR A 54 -4.97 16.34 -4.42
CA THR A 54 -5.33 15.10 -5.13
C THR A 54 -4.37 14.77 -6.26
N ASP A 55 -3.84 15.80 -6.94
CA ASP A 55 -2.86 15.63 -8.01
C ASP A 55 -1.50 15.22 -7.41
N HIS A 56 -1.07 15.88 -6.32
CA HIS A 56 0.15 15.47 -5.60
C HIS A 56 0.07 14.02 -5.07
N ALA A 57 -1.04 13.63 -4.47
CA ALA A 57 -1.26 12.25 -4.02
C ALA A 57 -1.22 11.26 -5.20
N SER A 58 -1.78 11.64 -6.36
CA SER A 58 -1.71 10.82 -7.57
C SER A 58 -0.29 10.61 -8.04
N ASP A 59 0.53 11.66 -8.03
CA ASP A 59 1.94 11.58 -8.43
C ASP A 59 2.75 10.69 -7.48
N GLN A 60 2.50 10.79 -6.18
CA GLN A 60 3.11 9.89 -5.19
C GLN A 60 2.70 8.44 -5.41
N VAL A 61 1.43 8.16 -5.72
CA VAL A 61 0.98 6.80 -6.04
C VAL A 61 1.63 6.28 -7.32
N ARG A 62 1.72 7.09 -8.38
CA ARG A 62 2.42 6.70 -9.63
C ARG A 62 3.88 6.36 -9.38
N GLU A 63 4.56 7.16 -8.56
CA GLU A 63 5.93 6.84 -8.16
C GLU A 63 6.02 5.51 -7.40
N LEU A 64 5.11 5.26 -6.44
CA LEU A 64 5.09 3.99 -5.72
C LEU A 64 4.86 2.81 -6.67
N LEU A 65 3.94 2.94 -7.63
CA LEU A 65 3.72 1.94 -8.68
C LEU A 65 5.02 1.72 -9.47
N ASP A 66 5.69 2.77 -9.93
CA ASP A 66 6.94 2.66 -10.68
C ASP A 66 8.05 1.94 -9.90
N LEU A 67 8.20 2.25 -8.61
CA LEU A 67 9.22 1.65 -7.75
C LEU A 67 8.95 0.18 -7.45
N THR A 68 7.69 -0.19 -7.30
CA THR A 68 7.25 -1.51 -6.81
C THR A 68 6.80 -2.46 -7.91
N ALA A 69 6.63 -1.97 -9.14
CA ALA A 69 6.20 -2.78 -10.26
C ALA A 69 7.11 -4.00 -10.49
N PRO A 70 6.51 -5.18 -10.71
CA PRO A 70 7.28 -6.41 -10.93
C PRO A 70 8.00 -6.41 -12.28
N ASN A 71 7.47 -5.69 -13.28
CA ASN A 71 8.08 -5.49 -14.60
C ASN A 71 7.47 -4.25 -15.30
N ALA A 72 8.04 -3.88 -16.44
CA ALA A 72 7.65 -2.67 -17.19
C ALA A 72 6.25 -2.75 -17.81
N ASP A 73 5.77 -3.95 -18.17
CA ASP A 73 4.44 -4.14 -18.75
C ASP A 73 3.35 -3.99 -17.69
N GLU A 74 3.55 -4.62 -16.53
CA GLU A 74 2.67 -4.46 -15.35
C GLU A 74 2.65 -3.01 -14.85
N ARG A 75 3.81 -2.33 -14.82
CA ARG A 75 3.88 -0.89 -14.51
C ARG A 75 2.94 -0.08 -15.38
N ARG A 76 2.99 -0.29 -16.71
CA ARG A 76 2.15 0.44 -17.67
C ARG A 76 0.67 0.11 -17.46
N LYS A 77 0.32 -1.18 -17.42
CA LYS A 77 -1.08 -1.64 -17.26
C LYS A 77 -1.71 -1.12 -15.97
N VAL A 78 -0.98 -1.22 -14.85
CA VAL A 78 -1.48 -0.77 -13.55
C VAL A 78 -1.50 0.76 -13.45
N GLY A 79 -0.55 1.47 -14.08
CA GLY A 79 -0.60 2.92 -14.20
C GLY A 79 -1.85 3.40 -14.96
N GLU A 80 -2.14 2.80 -16.11
CA GLU A 80 -3.35 3.09 -16.90
C GLU A 80 -4.63 2.73 -16.12
N MET A 81 -4.64 1.59 -15.44
CA MET A 81 -5.75 1.19 -14.56
C MET A 81 -5.94 2.18 -13.41
N PHE A 82 -4.87 2.68 -12.80
CA PHE A 82 -4.94 3.68 -11.74
C PHE A 82 -5.60 4.96 -12.22
N ASP A 83 -5.17 5.51 -13.37
CA ASP A 83 -5.75 6.71 -13.95
C ASP A 83 -7.23 6.51 -14.31
N PHE A 84 -7.56 5.33 -14.84
CA PHE A 84 -8.95 4.94 -15.09
C PHE A 84 -9.78 4.95 -13.80
N LEU A 85 -9.30 4.30 -12.73
CA LEU A 85 -10.01 4.21 -11.45
C LEU A 85 -10.24 5.58 -10.80
N VAL A 86 -9.27 6.49 -10.87
CA VAL A 86 -9.44 7.88 -10.39
C VAL A 86 -10.58 8.55 -11.15
N ASN A 87 -10.58 8.49 -12.48
CA ASN A 87 -11.60 9.13 -13.31
C ASN A 87 -12.99 8.48 -13.16
N THR A 88 -13.05 7.16 -13.03
CA THR A 88 -14.29 6.44 -12.77
C THR A 88 -14.89 6.85 -11.43
N ALA A 89 -14.07 6.91 -10.37
CA ALA A 89 -14.53 7.33 -9.06
C ALA A 89 -15.04 8.78 -9.05
N VAL A 90 -14.36 9.70 -9.76
CA VAL A 90 -14.86 11.07 -9.96
C VAL A 90 -16.24 11.06 -10.64
N THR A 91 -16.38 10.29 -11.72
CA THR A 91 -17.62 10.21 -12.49
C THR A 91 -18.77 9.65 -11.67
N MET A 92 -18.54 8.54 -10.96
CA MET A 92 -19.55 7.89 -10.12
C MET A 92 -19.98 8.80 -8.98
N GLN A 93 -19.04 9.47 -8.32
CA GLN A 93 -19.35 10.38 -7.22
C GLN A 93 -20.12 11.61 -7.71
N ASN A 94 -19.80 12.14 -8.90
CA ASN A 94 -20.55 13.25 -9.49
C ASN A 94 -21.99 12.87 -9.90
N GLN A 95 -22.25 11.59 -10.16
CA GLN A 95 -23.57 11.05 -10.47
C GLN A 95 -24.34 10.59 -9.23
N ALA A 96 -23.72 10.63 -8.04
CA ALA A 96 -24.34 10.15 -6.82
C ALA A 96 -25.44 11.12 -6.35
N PRO A 97 -26.65 10.62 -5.99
CA PRO A 97 -27.77 11.46 -5.58
C PRO A 97 -27.56 12.19 -4.24
N ASN A 98 -26.62 11.72 -3.41
CA ASN A 98 -26.32 12.27 -2.08
C ASN A 98 -24.88 12.84 -2.01
N ARG A 99 -24.42 13.50 -3.08
CA ARG A 99 -23.04 14.00 -3.20
C ARG A 99 -22.68 15.05 -2.14
N ASP A 100 -23.66 15.81 -1.65
CA ASP A 100 -23.44 17.05 -0.91
C ASP A 100 -22.71 16.87 0.43
N ASP A 101 -22.73 15.65 1.00
CA ASP A 101 -21.99 15.30 2.21
C ASP A 101 -21.16 14.03 1.99
N CYS A 102 -19.88 14.17 1.64
CA CYS A 102 -18.93 13.05 1.63
C CYS A 102 -17.71 13.27 2.55
N PRO A 103 -17.93 13.51 3.85
CA PRO A 103 -16.85 13.66 4.83
C PRO A 103 -15.99 12.39 4.95
N GLU A 104 -16.56 11.21 4.77
CA GLU A 104 -15.83 9.93 4.83
C GLU A 104 -14.77 9.83 3.73
N ALA A 105 -15.07 10.33 2.53
CA ALA A 105 -14.12 10.36 1.42
C ALA A 105 -12.94 11.28 1.74
N LEU A 106 -13.19 12.44 2.35
CA LEU A 106 -12.15 13.40 2.73
C LEU A 106 -11.29 12.87 3.89
N VAL A 107 -11.89 12.17 4.87
CA VAL A 107 -11.16 11.51 5.97
C VAL A 107 -10.27 10.39 5.43
N THR A 108 -10.82 9.55 4.54
CA THR A 108 -10.07 8.45 3.91
C THR A 108 -8.91 8.99 3.08
N PHE A 109 -9.13 10.10 2.36
CA PHE A 109 -8.08 10.77 1.62
C PHE A 109 -6.98 11.36 2.52
N ALA A 110 -7.34 11.96 3.64
CA ALA A 110 -6.37 12.45 4.62
C ALA A 110 -5.51 11.31 5.21
N ASP A 111 -6.09 10.12 5.44
CA ASP A 111 -5.32 8.95 5.85
C ASP A 111 -4.36 8.49 4.75
N LEU A 112 -4.83 8.45 3.49
CA LEU A 112 -4.00 8.15 2.33
C LEU A 112 -2.80 9.10 2.24
N GLU A 113 -3.01 10.42 2.28
CA GLU A 113 -1.95 11.44 2.23
C GLU A 113 -0.92 11.26 3.35
N ARG A 114 -1.38 10.95 4.56
CA ARG A 114 -0.50 10.70 5.71
C ARG A 114 0.39 9.47 5.51
N ARG A 115 -0.13 8.45 4.82
CA ARG A 115 0.55 7.16 4.64
C ARG A 115 1.48 7.12 3.44
N LEU A 116 1.19 7.86 2.37
CA LEU A 116 1.99 7.84 1.13
C LEU A 116 3.49 8.11 1.35
N PRO A 117 3.91 9.14 2.12
CA PRO A 117 5.32 9.36 2.41
C PRO A 117 5.98 8.18 3.16
N LEU A 118 5.26 7.60 4.12
CA LEU A 118 5.77 6.48 4.92
C LEU A 118 6.01 5.25 4.05
N TRP A 119 5.09 4.94 3.14
CA TRP A 119 5.24 3.83 2.21
C TRP A 119 6.46 3.99 1.31
N ARG A 120 6.74 5.21 0.85
CA ARG A 120 7.93 5.53 0.07
C ARG A 120 9.21 5.31 0.87
N GLU A 121 9.26 5.79 2.10
CA GLU A 121 10.44 5.64 2.98
C GLU A 121 10.76 4.18 3.31
N MET A 122 9.74 3.32 3.36
CA MET A 122 9.91 1.88 3.65
C MET A 122 10.44 1.08 2.46
N LEU A 123 10.44 1.65 1.24
CA LEU A 123 11.01 0.99 0.07
C LEU A 123 12.54 1.09 0.09
N THR A 124 13.21 -0.06 0.21
CA THR A 124 14.66 -0.11 -0.01
C THR A 124 15.00 0.30 -1.46
N PRO A 125 16.09 1.04 -1.70
CA PRO A 125 16.54 1.37 -3.05
C PRO A 125 16.75 0.10 -3.88
N ARG A 126 16.45 0.14 -5.19
CA ARG A 126 16.90 -0.92 -6.11
C ARG A 126 18.43 -0.88 -6.13
N LYS A 127 19.09 -2.03 -5.90
CA LYS A 127 20.53 -2.15 -6.19
C LYS A 127 20.71 -1.91 -7.70
N PRO A 128 21.75 -1.15 -8.10
CA PRO A 128 22.06 -0.91 -9.50
C PRO A 128 22.38 -2.20 -10.25
#